data_AF-A0A7K2XEX3-F1
#
_entry.id   AF-A0A7K2XEX3-F1
#
_cell.length_a   1.000
_cell.length_b   1.000
_cell.length_c   1.000
_cell.angle_alpha   90.00
_cell.angle_beta   90.00
_cell.angle_gamma   90.00
#
_symmetry.space_group_name_H-M   'P 1'
#
loop_
_entity.id
_entity.type
_entity.pdbx_description
1 polymer ?
#
loop_
_entity_poly.entity_id
_entity_poly.type
_entity_poly.pdbx_seq_one_letter_code
_entity_poly.pdbx_strand_id
1 'polypeptide(L)'
;MSAAVLAAAPPRPAHRDPQVLRWLGAYTASTVGDSVYYLALSWAAVSSGSPARAGLVMAVSAVPRALLLLFGGVIADRLGPRRVVLVSDTVRCLVTLGLAAVLLAASPGLWLLTAVALVFGAVDAVFLPAVGALPPRIAAHDQLARVQGLRGLAHRMGSVL
;
A
#
# COMPACT_ATOMS: atom_id res chain seq x y z
N MET A 1 49.03 21.74 -7.16
CA MET A 1 48.57 20.34 -7.29
C MET A 1 47.05 20.36 -7.29
N SER A 2 46.46 20.25 -8.48
CA SER A 2 45.02 20.42 -8.74
C SER A 2 44.30 19.10 -8.45
N ALA A 3 43.51 19.06 -7.38
CA ALA A 3 42.62 17.95 -7.10
C ALA A 3 41.38 18.12 -7.99
N ALA A 4 41.34 17.38 -9.10
CA ALA A 4 40.16 17.25 -9.93
C ALA A 4 39.01 16.72 -9.06
N VAL A 5 38.06 17.62 -8.74
CA VAL A 5 36.74 17.25 -8.25
C VAL A 5 36.13 16.35 -9.33
N LEU A 6 36.10 15.05 -9.08
CA LEU A 6 35.37 14.09 -9.89
C LEU A 6 33.92 14.56 -9.91
N ALA A 7 33.52 15.22 -11.01
CA ALA A 7 32.15 15.63 -11.24
C ALA A 7 31.28 14.36 -11.16
N ALA A 8 30.57 14.20 -10.05
CA ALA A 8 29.60 13.14 -9.90
C ALA A 8 28.65 13.20 -11.11
N ALA A 9 28.50 12.10 -11.83
CA ALA A 9 27.62 12.04 -12.98
C ALA A 9 26.23 12.61 -12.59
N PRO A 10 25.61 13.44 -13.44
CA PRO A 10 24.34 14.06 -13.11
C PRO A 10 23.32 12.97 -12.75
N PRO A 11 22.49 13.19 -11.71
CA PRO A 11 21.52 12.21 -11.26
C PRO A 11 20.64 11.78 -12.43
N ARG A 12 20.44 10.46 -12.58
CA ARG A 12 19.57 9.93 -13.63
C ARG A 12 18.18 10.52 -13.45
N PRO A 13 17.48 10.89 -14.54
CA PRO A 13 16.13 11.40 -14.42
C PRO A 13 15.20 10.29 -13.91
N ALA A 14 14.27 10.63 -13.02
CA ALA A 14 13.43 9.67 -12.28
C ALA A 14 12.69 8.64 -13.15
N HIS A 15 12.29 9.02 -14.37
CA HIS A 15 11.62 8.14 -15.33
C HIS A 15 12.54 7.10 -15.98
N ARG A 16 13.86 7.18 -15.75
CA ARG A 16 14.88 6.21 -16.17
C ARG A 16 15.66 5.63 -14.99
N ASP A 17 15.35 6.07 -13.76
CA ASP A 17 15.98 5.50 -12.58
C ASP A 17 15.32 4.14 -12.25
N PRO A 18 16.05 3.03 -12.33
CA PRO A 18 15.48 1.71 -12.09
C PRO A 18 14.96 1.54 -10.65
N GLN A 19 15.49 2.25 -9.66
CA GLN A 19 14.98 2.18 -8.29
C GLN A 19 13.62 2.85 -8.18
N VAL A 20 13.47 4.04 -8.79
CA VAL A 20 12.19 4.77 -8.85
C VAL A 20 11.17 3.98 -9.63
N LEU A 21 11.53 3.43 -10.80
CA LEU A 21 10.61 2.66 -11.64
C LEU A 21 10.15 1.36 -10.96
N ARG A 22 11.05 0.62 -10.29
CA ARG A 22 10.68 -0.58 -9.53
C ARG A 22 9.72 -0.26 -8.39
N TRP A 23 10.00 0.80 -7.63
CA TRP A 23 9.13 1.24 -6.54
C TRP A 23 7.77 1.71 -7.06
N LEU A 24 7.75 2.49 -8.15
CA LEU A 24 6.51 3.01 -8.74
C LEU A 24 5.66 1.86 -9.30
N GLY A 25 6.27 0.87 -9.96
CA GLY A 25 5.58 -0.32 -10.42
C GLY A 25 4.96 -1.12 -9.28
N ALA A 26 5.74 -1.39 -8.22
CA ALA A 26 5.23 -2.07 -7.03
C ALA A 26 4.10 -1.30 -6.34
N TYR A 27 4.25 0.02 -6.18
CA TYR A 27 3.23 0.89 -5.61
C TYR A 27 1.94 0.88 -6.43
N THR A 28 2.06 0.92 -7.75
CA THR A 28 0.91 0.89 -8.67
C THR A 28 0.17 -0.45 -8.54
N ALA A 29 0.90 -1.56 -8.57
CA ALA A 29 0.32 -2.90 -8.41
C ALA A 29 -0.37 -3.06 -7.05
N SER A 30 0.25 -2.58 -5.96
CA SER A 30 -0.32 -2.58 -4.62
C SER A 30 -1.62 -1.76 -4.56
N THR A 31 -1.63 -0.55 -5.13
CA THR A 31 -2.83 0.31 -5.15
C THR A 31 -3.97 -0.31 -5.96
N VAL A 32 -3.68 -0.95 -7.10
CA VAL A 32 -4.70 -1.69 -7.88
C VAL A 32 -5.23 -2.87 -7.07
N GLY A 33 -4.34 -3.62 -6.41
CA GLY A 33 -4.71 -4.72 -5.53
C GLY A 33 -5.63 -4.28 -4.39
N ASP A 34 -5.42 -3.08 -3.86
CA ASP A 34 -6.26 -2.49 -2.81
C ASP A 34 -7.67 -2.21 -3.30
N SER A 35 -7.82 -1.63 -4.50
CA SER A 35 -9.13 -1.39 -5.11
C SER A 35 -9.88 -2.70 -5.33
N VAL A 36 -9.21 -3.72 -5.88
CA VAL A 36 -9.79 -5.05 -6.07
C VAL A 36 -10.19 -5.68 -4.73
N TYR A 37 -9.33 -5.58 -3.71
CA TYR A 37 -9.61 -6.08 -2.37
C TYR A 37 -10.84 -5.42 -1.75
N TYR A 38 -10.91 -4.09 -1.75
CA TYR A 38 -12.05 -3.37 -1.15
C TYR A 38 -13.35 -3.64 -1.90
N LEU A 39 -13.29 -3.74 -3.23
CA LEU A 39 -14.43 -4.12 -4.06
C LEU A 39 -14.91 -5.53 -3.70
N ALA A 40 -13.99 -6.51 -3.68
CA ALA A 40 -14.30 -7.90 -3.38
C ALA A 40 -14.84 -8.08 -1.95
N LEU A 41 -14.22 -7.43 -0.96
CA LEU A 41 -14.66 -7.47 0.44
C LEU A 41 -16.05 -6.89 0.61
N SER A 42 -16.30 -5.71 0.04
CA SER A 42 -17.60 -5.04 0.08
C SER A 42 -18.68 -5.90 -0.58
N TRP A 43 -18.40 -6.40 -1.79
CA TRP A 43 -19.31 -7.26 -2.51
C TRP A 43 -19.63 -8.55 -1.75
N ALA A 44 -18.60 -9.24 -1.24
CA ALA A 44 -18.79 -10.46 -0.45
C ALA A 44 -19.61 -10.22 0.83
N ALA A 45 -19.37 -9.08 1.50
CA ALA A 45 -20.08 -8.74 2.73
C ALA A 45 -21.56 -8.41 2.48
N VAL A 46 -21.87 -7.74 1.36
CA VAL A 46 -23.27 -7.51 0.93
C VAL A 46 -23.94 -8.83 0.56
N SER A 47 -23.28 -9.65 -0.26
CA SER A 47 -23.81 -10.95 -0.71
C SER A 47 -24.08 -11.93 0.44
N SER A 48 -23.34 -11.82 1.56
CA SER A 48 -23.48 -12.69 2.73
C SER A 48 -24.44 -12.17 3.79
N GLY A 49 -25.06 -11.00 3.59
CA GLY A 49 -25.83 -10.34 4.63
C GLY A 49 -26.66 -9.16 4.13
N SER A 50 -26.55 -8.03 4.83
CA SER A 50 -27.26 -6.79 4.48
C SER A 50 -26.26 -5.66 4.23
N PRO A 51 -26.64 -4.62 3.45
CA PRO A 51 -25.79 -3.46 3.20
C PRO A 51 -25.27 -2.81 4.49
N ALA A 52 -26.07 -2.80 5.56
CA ALA A 52 -25.65 -2.28 6.87
C ALA A 52 -24.49 -3.09 7.48
N ARG A 53 -24.53 -4.43 7.38
CA ARG A 53 -23.46 -5.30 7.87
C ARG A 53 -22.19 -5.17 7.02
N ALA A 54 -22.32 -4.99 5.71
CA ALA A 54 -21.18 -4.69 4.85
C ALA A 54 -20.51 -3.37 5.25
N GLY A 55 -21.29 -2.34 5.53
CA GLY A 55 -20.79 -1.07 6.08
C GLY A 55 -19.99 -1.26 7.38
N LEU A 56 -20.44 -2.13 8.28
CA LEU A 56 -19.71 -2.46 9.51
C LEU A 56 -18.37 -3.18 9.22
N VAL A 57 -18.34 -4.14 8.30
CA VAL A 57 -17.09 -4.82 7.91
C VAL A 57 -16.09 -3.81 7.35
N MET A 58 -16.55 -2.89 6.49
CA MET A 58 -15.71 -1.82 5.94
C MET A 58 -15.24 -0.87 7.05
N ALA A 59 -16.11 -0.51 8.01
CA ALA A 59 -15.74 0.30 9.16
C ALA A 59 -14.67 -0.36 10.04
N VAL A 60 -14.72 -1.69 10.20
CA VAL A 60 -13.69 -2.46 10.92
C VAL A 60 -12.34 -2.44 10.20
N SER A 61 -12.30 -2.25 8.88
CA SER A 61 -11.02 -1.98 8.21
C SER A 61 -10.52 -0.55 8.44
N ALA A 62 -11.43 0.44 8.48
CA ALA A 62 -11.06 1.85 8.48
C ALA A 62 -10.76 2.42 9.88
N VAL A 63 -11.57 2.09 10.89
CA VAL A 63 -11.47 2.67 12.25
C VAL A 63 -10.19 2.20 12.96
N PRO A 64 -9.90 0.88 13.06
CA PRO A 64 -8.65 0.41 13.65
C PRO A 64 -7.44 0.92 12.86
N ARG A 65 -7.52 0.97 11.52
CA ARG A 65 -6.47 1.54 10.69
C ARG A 65 -6.16 2.98 11.08
N ALA A 66 -7.19 3.82 11.19
CA ALA A 66 -7.01 5.24 11.55
C ALA A 66 -6.36 5.40 12.94
N LEU A 67 -6.76 4.58 13.91
CA LEU A 67 -6.18 4.58 15.25
C LEU A 67 -4.72 4.10 15.26
N LEU A 68 -4.43 3.03 14.52
CA LEU A 68 -3.09 2.43 14.44
C LEU A 68 -2.12 3.27 13.60
N LEU A 69 -2.62 4.09 12.67
CA LEU A 69 -1.81 4.94 11.80
C LEU A 69 -0.93 5.90 12.62
N LEU A 70 -1.43 6.37 13.77
CA LEU A 70 -0.68 7.22 14.70
C LEU A 70 0.62 6.55 15.17
N PHE A 71 0.60 5.23 15.36
CA PHE A 71 1.76 4.44 15.77
C PHE A 71 2.54 3.88 14.59
N GLY A 72 1.90 3.76 13.42
CA GLY A 72 2.50 3.20 12.22
C GLY A 72 3.73 3.96 11.73
N GLY A 73 3.76 5.28 11.90
CA GLY A 73 4.95 6.10 11.61
C GLY A 73 6.15 5.71 12.48
N VAL A 74 5.95 5.55 13.78
CA VAL A 74 7.02 5.15 14.72
C VAL A 74 7.58 3.77 14.35
N ILE A 75 6.72 2.83 13.94
CA ILE A 75 7.15 1.50 13.49
C ILE A 75 7.95 1.60 12.19
N ALA A 76 7.48 2.40 11.23
CA ALA A 76 8.15 2.64 9.96
C ALA A 76 9.56 3.25 10.15
N ASP A 77 9.68 4.20 11.08
CA ASP A 77 10.93 4.85 11.40
C ASP A 77 11.92 3.90 12.08
N ARG A 78 11.45 3.08 13.03
CA ARG A 78 12.29 2.14 13.78
C ARG A 78 12.77 0.94 12.98
N LEU A 79 11.88 0.32 12.20
CA LEU A 79 12.19 -0.92 11.47
C LEU A 79 12.74 -0.68 10.06
N GLY A 80 12.70 0.57 9.60
CA GLY A 80 13.09 1.00 8.27
C GLY A 80 11.94 0.84 7.27
N PRO A 81 11.56 1.91 6.55
CA PRO A 81 10.36 1.93 5.70
C PRO A 81 10.41 0.92 4.57
N ARG A 82 11.59 0.61 4.01
CA ARG A 82 11.71 -0.42 2.98
C ARG A 82 11.32 -1.80 3.48
N ARG A 83 11.75 -2.17 4.69
CA ARG A 83 11.43 -3.46 5.30
C ARG A 83 9.94 -3.52 5.64
N VAL A 84 9.41 -2.45 6.24
CA VAL A 84 7.99 -2.37 6.59
C VAL A 84 7.10 -2.47 5.35
N VAL A 85 7.41 -1.74 4.27
CA VAL A 85 6.67 -1.85 3.00
C VAL A 85 6.69 -3.27 2.46
N LEU A 86 7.86 -3.91 2.36
CA LEU A 86 7.95 -5.28 1.82
C LEU A 86 7.14 -6.29 2.64
N VAL A 87 7.26 -6.24 3.97
CA VAL A 87 6.52 -7.15 4.86
C VAL A 87 5.02 -6.88 4.78
N SER A 88 4.61 -5.62 4.90
CA SER A 88 3.19 -5.26 4.84
C SER A 88 2.55 -5.63 3.51
N ASP A 89 3.21 -5.34 2.39
CA ASP A 89 2.67 -5.64 1.07
C ASP A 89 2.57 -7.16 0.83
N THR A 90 3.54 -7.92 1.34
CA THR A 90 3.48 -9.40 1.33
C THR A 90 2.30 -9.92 2.15
N VAL A 91 2.10 -9.42 3.37
CA VAL A 91 0.97 -9.83 4.22
C VAL A 91 -0.36 -9.45 3.59
N ARG A 92 -0.50 -8.23 3.05
CA ARG A 92 -1.71 -7.79 2.35
C ARG A 92 -2.01 -8.66 1.13
N CYS A 93 -1.00 -8.96 0.33
CA CYS A 93 -1.14 -9.87 -0.81
C CYS A 93 -1.63 -11.26 -0.37
N LEU A 94 -1.01 -11.86 0.66
CA LEU A 94 -1.43 -13.17 1.18
C LEU A 94 -2.84 -13.16 1.74
N VAL A 95 -3.23 -12.10 2.46
CA VAL A 95 -4.58 -11.94 3.00
C VAL A 95 -5.61 -11.81 1.86
N THR A 96 -5.32 -11.01 0.84
CA THR A 96 -6.20 -10.84 -0.33
C THR A 96 -6.33 -12.14 -1.12
N LEU A 97 -5.22 -12.84 -1.39
CA LEU A 97 -5.24 -14.14 -2.08
C LEU A 97 -5.96 -15.21 -1.27
N GLY A 98 -5.77 -15.22 0.07
CA GLY A 98 -6.49 -16.12 0.97
C GLY A 98 -8.00 -15.86 0.94
N LEU A 99 -8.42 -14.59 1.00
CA LEU A 99 -9.82 -14.22 0.86
C LEU A 99 -10.37 -14.67 -0.51
N ALA A 100 -9.65 -14.41 -1.60
CA ALA A 100 -10.06 -14.83 -2.94
C ALA A 100 -10.22 -16.35 -3.03
N ALA A 101 -9.28 -17.13 -2.51
CA ALA A 101 -9.37 -18.59 -2.49
C ALA A 101 -10.61 -19.09 -1.74
N VAL A 102 -10.92 -18.50 -0.58
CA VAL A 102 -12.13 -18.86 0.19
C VAL A 102 -13.39 -18.50 -0.58
N LEU A 103 -13.47 -17.31 -1.18
CA LEU A 103 -14.63 -16.88 -1.96
C LEU A 103 -14.89 -17.75 -3.19
N LEU A 104 -13.84 -18.32 -3.79
CA LEU A 104 -13.96 -19.25 -4.91
C LEU A 104 -14.42 -20.65 -4.47
N ALA A 105 -14.05 -21.07 -3.25
CA ALA A 105 -14.36 -22.40 -2.74
C ALA A 105 -15.71 -22.47 -2.01
N ALA A 106 -16.14 -21.39 -1.36
CA ALA A 106 -17.31 -21.37 -0.50
C ALA A 106 -17.87 -19.94 -0.30
N SER A 107 -19.03 -19.85 0.35
CA SER A 107 -19.58 -18.59 0.84
C SER A 107 -19.12 -18.34 2.29
N PRO A 108 -18.14 -17.45 2.53
CA PRO A 108 -17.65 -17.21 3.89
C PRO A 108 -18.68 -16.46 4.73
N GLY A 109 -18.74 -16.79 6.02
CA GLY A 109 -19.52 -16.02 6.98
C GLY A 109 -18.90 -14.64 7.25
N LEU A 110 -19.72 -13.73 7.76
CA LEU A 110 -19.32 -12.35 8.09
C LEU A 110 -18.13 -12.26 9.06
N TRP A 111 -17.94 -13.26 9.93
CA TRP A 111 -16.80 -13.31 10.85
C TRP A 111 -15.46 -13.32 10.11
N LEU A 112 -15.32 -14.14 9.06
CA LEU A 112 -14.08 -14.21 8.28
C LEU A 112 -13.81 -12.89 7.55
N LEU A 113 -14.85 -12.30 6.94
CA LEU A 113 -14.73 -11.01 6.25
C LEU A 113 -14.30 -9.91 7.22
N THR A 114 -14.85 -9.92 8.44
CA THR A 114 -14.49 -8.97 9.50
C THR A 114 -13.04 -9.17 9.97
N ALA A 115 -12.60 -10.42 10.15
CA ALA A 115 -11.23 -10.73 10.53
C ALA A 115 -10.22 -10.29 9.45
N VAL A 116 -10.52 -10.57 8.18
CA VAL A 116 -9.73 -10.10 7.03
C VAL A 116 -9.67 -8.57 6.99
N ALA A 117 -10.82 -7.90 7.15
CA ALA A 117 -10.91 -6.45 7.20
C ALA A 117 -10.02 -5.84 8.30
N LEU A 118 -10.06 -6.43 9.51
CA LEU A 118 -9.26 -6.00 10.64
C LEU A 118 -7.76 -6.17 10.40
N VAL A 119 -7.34 -7.35 9.93
CA VAL A 119 -5.93 -7.64 9.64
C VAL A 119 -5.42 -6.71 8.55
N PHE A 120 -6.15 -6.58 7.44
CA PHE A 120 -5.76 -5.71 6.35
C PHE A 120 -5.64 -4.25 6.81
N GLY A 121 -6.63 -3.74 7.55
CA GLY A 121 -6.61 -2.38 8.10
C GLY A 121 -5.42 -2.13 9.04
N ALA A 122 -5.10 -3.09 9.90
CA ALA A 122 -3.95 -2.99 10.80
C ALA A 122 -2.61 -2.97 10.05
N VAL A 123 -2.46 -3.81 9.02
CA VAL A 123 -1.25 -3.84 8.20
C VAL A 123 -1.12 -2.57 7.34
N ASP A 124 -2.25 -2.06 6.83
CA ASP A 124 -2.28 -0.84 6.04
C ASP A 124 -1.89 0.40 6.86
N ALA A 125 -2.22 0.41 8.16
CA ALA A 125 -1.84 1.48 9.10
C ALA A 125 -0.32 1.66 9.23
N VAL A 126 0.47 0.59 9.10
CA VAL A 126 1.94 0.67 9.11
C VAL A 126 2.52 0.84 7.69
N PHE A 127 1.82 0.35 6.67
CA PHE A 127 2.22 0.46 5.27
C PHE A 127 2.20 1.91 4.78
N LEU A 128 1.11 2.65 5.03
CA LEU A 128 0.90 4.01 4.55
C LEU A 128 2.04 5.00 4.89
N PRO A 129 2.48 5.13 6.16
CA PRO A 129 3.60 6.00 6.49
C PRO A 129 4.93 5.46 5.93
N ALA A 130 5.13 4.14 5.94
CA ALA A 130 6.36 3.53 5.42
C ALA A 130 6.54 3.77 3.92
N VAL A 131 5.48 3.57 3.12
CA VAL A 131 5.52 3.84 1.67
C VAL A 131 5.57 5.34 1.38
N GLY A 132 5.02 6.16 2.27
CA GLY A 132 5.18 7.62 2.31
C GLY A 132 6.64 8.08 2.42
N ALA A 133 7.45 7.36 3.19
CA ALA A 133 8.84 7.72 3.50
C ALA A 133 9.88 7.24 2.46
N LEU A 134 9.47 6.46 1.45
CA LEU A 134 10.38 5.92 0.43
C LEU A 134 10.83 6.91 -0.65
N PRO A 135 9.97 7.78 -1.23
CA PRO A 135 10.36 8.74 -2.26
C PRO A 135 11.64 9.56 -1.95
N PRO A 136 11.79 10.19 -0.77
CA PRO A 136 13.02 10.93 -0.44
C PRO A 136 14.26 10.05 -0.27
N ARG A 137 14.10 8.72 -0.19
CA ARG A 137 15.21 7.76 -0.04
C ARG A 137 15.65 7.13 -1.36
N ILE A 138 14.82 7.20 -2.41
CA ILE A 138 15.08 6.56 -3.71
C ILE A 138 15.28 7.56 -4.85
N ALA A 139 15.01 8.84 -4.61
CA ALA A 139 15.09 9.89 -5.61
C ALA A 139 15.94 11.06 -5.12
N ALA A 140 16.62 11.72 -6.05
CA ALA A 140 17.35 12.94 -5.78
C ALA A 140 16.40 14.10 -5.40
N HIS A 141 16.88 15.03 -4.58
CA HIS A 141 16.09 16.12 -4.01
C HIS A 141 15.39 17.00 -5.07
N ASP A 142 16.06 17.25 -6.20
CA ASP A 142 15.56 18.02 -7.34
C ASP A 142 14.45 17.30 -8.11
N GLN A 143 14.28 15.99 -7.90
CA GLN A 143 13.31 15.16 -8.61
C GLN A 143 12.13 14.73 -7.73
N LEU A 144 12.10 15.11 -6.45
CA LEU A 144 11.04 14.69 -5.53
C LEU A 144 9.65 15.10 -6.01
N ALA A 145 9.48 16.34 -6.48
CA ALA A 145 8.21 16.80 -7.03
C ALA A 145 7.71 15.92 -8.20
N ARG A 146 8.64 15.49 -9.07
CA ARG A 146 8.34 14.61 -10.20
C ARG A 146 7.92 13.22 -9.72
N VAL A 147 8.64 12.65 -8.75
CA VAL A 147 8.32 11.32 -8.19
C VAL A 147 6.98 11.35 -7.44
N GLN A 148 6.69 12.40 -6.69
CA GLN A 148 5.40 12.59 -6.03
C GLN A 148 4.26 12.75 -7.04
N GLY A 149 4.49 13.47 -8.15
CA GLY A 149 3.54 13.56 -9.26
C GLY A 149 3.25 12.20 -9.89
N LEU A 150 4.29 11.40 -10.19
CA LEU A 150 4.14 10.04 -10.71
C LEU A 150 3.38 9.13 -9.74
N ARG A 151 3.69 9.20 -8.44
CA ARG A 151 2.95 8.47 -7.40
C ARG A 151 1.48 8.88 -7.36
N GLY A 152 1.19 10.18 -7.47
CA GLY A 152 -0.18 10.70 -7.50
C GLY A 152 -0.96 10.18 -8.70
N LEU A 153 -0.34 10.13 -9.89
CA LEU A 153 -0.93 9.54 -11.08
C LEU A 153 -1.18 8.03 -10.90
N ALA A 154 -0.20 7.29 -10.41
CA ALA A 154 -0.33 5.87 -10.11
C ALA A 154 -1.48 5.59 -9.13
N HIS A 155 -1.63 6.42 -8.10
CA HIS A 155 -2.71 6.28 -7.12
C HIS A 155 -4.09 6.49 -7.75
N ARG A 156 -4.24 7.52 -8.59
CA ARG A 156 -5.49 7.78 -9.32
C ARG A 156 -5.85 6.67 -10.30
N MET A 157 -4.86 6.13 -11.02
CA MET A 157 -5.09 5.00 -11.92
C MET A 157 -5.55 3.76 -11.14
N GLY A 158 -4.95 3.52 -9.97
CA GLY A 158 -5.35 2.44 -9.08
C GLY A 158 -6.77 2.59 -8.56
N SER A 159 -7.22 3.80 -8.22
CA SER A 159 -8.54 4.03 -7.62
C SER A 159 -9.70 4.17 -8.61
N VAL A 160 -9.42 4.23 -9.92
CA VAL A 160 -10.44 4.38 -10.98
C VAL A 160 -10.82 3.05 -11.64
N LEU A 161 -9.95 2.04 -11.54
CA LEU A 161 -10.22 0.65 -11.96
C LEU A 161 -10.97 -0.11 -10.86
#